data_AF-A0A2N5JC79-F1
#
_entry.id   AF-A0A2N5JC79-F1
#
_cell.length_a   1.000
_cell.length_b   1.000
_cell.length_c   1.000
_cell.angle_alpha   90.00
_cell.angle_beta   90.00
_cell.angle_gamma   90.00
#
_symmetry.space_group_name_H-M   'P 1'
#
loop_
_entity.id
_entity.type
_entity.pdbx_description
1 polymer ?
#
loop_
_entity_poly.entity_id
_entity_poly.type
_entity_poly.pdbx_seq_one_letter_code
_entity_poly.pdbx_strand_id
1 'polypeptide(L)'
;MRTTRARHKRHRRAHARDDPRHDERLTGIGKRPRAERQRVAAPPPPPLRLTVGVACDPSTEPDVLWHIAREAPELRMWLIANTAATPELLEFVAQAGGPGVKRAFDVLFESMEDDARTAAV
;
A
#
# COMPACT_ATOMS: atom_id res chain seq x y z
N MET A 1 -23.61 -53.60 62.95
CA MET A 1 -24.71 -52.61 63.03
C MET A 1 -24.23 -51.35 62.33
N ARG A 2 -24.83 -50.98 61.18
CA ARG A 2 -25.63 -49.73 60.98
C ARG A 2 -25.07 -48.57 61.80
N THR A 3 -24.63 -47.45 61.23
CA THR A 3 -25.53 -46.45 60.61
C THR A 3 -24.70 -45.47 59.78
N THR A 4 -24.94 -45.36 58.46
CA THR A 4 -25.80 -44.35 57.78
C THR A 4 -25.38 -42.90 58.05
N ARG A 5 -24.82 -42.21 57.07
CA ARG A 5 -25.53 -41.44 56.02
C ARG A 5 -26.31 -40.26 56.59
N ALA A 6 -25.94 -39.05 56.20
CA ALA A 6 -26.82 -37.97 55.71
C ALA A 6 -26.03 -36.66 55.71
N ARG A 7 -25.67 -36.11 54.55
CA ARG A 7 -26.46 -35.18 53.72
C ARG A 7 -26.77 -33.83 54.38
N HIS A 8 -26.28 -32.80 53.68
CA HIS A 8 -26.90 -31.49 53.45
C HIS A 8 -26.84 -30.48 54.60
N LYS A 9 -26.15 -29.36 54.37
CA LYS A 9 -26.83 -28.09 54.00
C LYS A 9 -25.82 -27.02 53.61
N ARG A 10 -26.17 -26.31 52.55
CA ARG A 10 -25.63 -25.01 52.12
C ARG A 10 -25.65 -24.04 53.30
N HIS A 11 -24.71 -23.12 53.40
CA HIS A 11 -25.00 -21.70 53.73
C HIS A 11 -23.81 -20.83 53.34
N ARG A 12 -24.09 -19.79 52.53
CA ARG A 12 -23.23 -18.64 52.23
C ARG A 12 -23.15 -17.72 53.45
N ARG A 13 -21.98 -17.08 53.62
CA ARG A 13 -21.69 -15.68 54.04
C ARG A 13 -20.42 -15.70 54.89
N ALA A 14 -19.28 -15.23 54.38
CA ALA A 14 -18.87 -13.83 54.19
C ALA A 14 -18.21 -13.27 55.45
N HIS A 15 -17.10 -12.56 55.22
CA HIS A 15 -16.33 -11.73 56.16
C HIS A 15 -15.45 -12.53 57.13
N ALA A 16 -14.22 -12.15 57.44
CA ALA A 16 -13.32 -11.12 56.96
C ALA A 16 -12.00 -11.31 57.75
N ARG A 17 -10.93 -10.71 57.22
CA ARG A 17 -9.76 -10.16 57.94
C ARG A 17 -8.50 -11.03 58.08
N ASP A 18 -7.42 -10.28 57.90
CA ASP A 18 -6.09 -10.43 58.48
C ASP A 18 -5.09 -11.36 57.78
N ASP A 19 -4.52 -10.84 56.68
CA ASP A 19 -3.06 -10.78 56.47
C ASP A 19 -2.39 -10.20 57.76
N PRO A 20 -1.11 -10.51 58.16
CA PRO A 20 -0.04 -10.72 57.20
C PRO A 20 1.21 -11.54 57.62
N ARG A 21 2.06 -11.75 56.59
CA ARG A 21 3.54 -11.64 56.59
C ARG A 21 4.44 -12.89 56.45
N HIS A 22 5.34 -12.72 55.47
CA HIS A 22 6.74 -13.13 55.36
C HIS A 22 7.08 -14.57 54.93
N ASP A 23 7.45 -14.67 53.65
CA ASP A 23 8.69 -15.23 53.05
C ASP A 23 8.30 -15.78 51.66
N GLU A 24 8.98 -15.57 50.55
CA GLU A 24 10.42 -15.63 50.30
C GLU A 24 10.64 -15.19 48.84
N ARG A 25 11.87 -14.73 48.51
CA ARG A 25 12.52 -14.82 47.19
C ARG A 25 12.21 -13.78 46.09
N LEU A 26 13.00 -12.71 46.16
CA LEU A 26 14.01 -12.35 45.16
C LEU A 26 13.87 -12.98 43.76
N THR A 27 13.33 -12.24 42.79
CA THR A 27 13.71 -12.41 41.37
C THR A 27 13.55 -11.10 40.59
N GLY A 28 14.63 -10.67 39.93
CA GLY A 28 14.52 -10.02 38.63
C GLY A 28 14.60 -8.49 38.57
N ILE A 29 15.76 -7.92 38.91
CA ILE A 29 16.21 -6.67 38.29
C ILE A 29 16.57 -7.00 36.83
N GLY A 30 15.53 -7.12 36.00
CA GLY A 30 15.62 -7.39 34.56
C GLY A 30 15.73 -6.09 33.77
N LYS A 31 16.96 -5.69 33.48
CA LYS A 31 17.41 -4.75 32.44
C LYS A 31 16.29 -4.06 31.63
N ARG A 32 16.03 -2.78 31.90
CA ARG A 32 15.38 -1.89 30.92
C ARG A 32 16.18 -1.95 29.62
N PRO A 33 15.59 -2.25 28.45
CA PRO A 33 16.30 -2.11 27.19
C PRO A 33 16.58 -0.62 26.93
N ARG A 34 17.78 -0.21 27.29
CA ARG A 34 18.46 1.00 26.85
C ARG A 34 18.71 0.88 25.36
N ALA A 35 17.74 1.26 24.52
CA ALA A 35 17.93 1.77 23.16
C ALA A 35 16.60 1.77 22.38
N GLU A 36 15.61 2.51 22.87
CA GLU A 36 14.75 3.22 21.94
C GLU A 36 15.58 4.38 21.38
N ARG A 37 16.60 4.04 20.58
CA ARG A 37 17.24 5.01 19.70
C ARG A 37 16.11 5.44 18.81
N GLN A 38 15.59 6.64 19.04
CA GLN A 38 14.70 7.34 18.13
C GLN A 38 15.27 7.14 16.73
N ARG A 39 14.68 6.22 15.97
CA ARG A 39 14.89 6.14 14.54
C ARG A 39 14.27 7.43 14.06
N VAL A 40 15.09 8.46 13.88
CA VAL A 40 14.68 9.65 13.16
C VAL A 40 14.17 9.11 11.83
N ALA A 41 12.85 9.14 11.62
CA ALA A 41 12.26 8.65 10.41
C ALA A 41 12.98 9.36 9.26
N ALA A 42 13.44 8.60 8.27
CA ALA A 42 14.03 9.19 7.09
C ALA A 42 13.04 10.23 6.54
N PRO A 43 13.51 11.41 6.10
CA PRO A 43 12.63 12.40 5.50
C PRO A 43 11.81 11.73 4.39
N PRO A 44 10.54 12.13 4.22
CA PRO A 44 9.72 11.55 3.19
C PRO A 44 10.44 11.66 1.83
N PRO A 45 10.24 10.68 0.94
CA PRO A 45 10.84 10.73 -0.38
C PRO A 45 10.48 12.04 -1.07
N PRO A 46 11.39 12.59 -1.90
CA PRO A 46 11.13 13.84 -2.59
C PRO A 46 9.85 13.73 -3.45
N PRO A 47 9.14 14.85 -3.67
CA PRO A 47 7.94 14.85 -4.51
C PRO A 47 8.24 14.27 -5.90
N LEU A 48 7.31 13.47 -6.42
CA LEU A 48 7.42 12.90 -7.75
C LEU A 48 7.54 14.02 -8.78
N ARG A 49 8.52 13.93 -9.67
CA ARG A 49 8.67 14.86 -10.78
C ARG A 49 8.05 14.25 -12.04
N LEU A 50 7.09 14.96 -12.63
CA LEU A 50 6.49 14.56 -13.90
C LEU A 50 7.50 14.85 -15.02
N THR A 51 7.96 13.80 -15.69
CA THR A 51 8.99 13.88 -16.74
C THR A 51 8.63 12.93 -17.89
N VAL A 52 9.23 13.14 -19.05
CA VAL A 52 9.08 12.23 -20.21
C VAL A 52 9.50 10.80 -19.85
N GLY A 53 10.57 10.64 -19.06
CA GLY A 53 11.03 9.32 -18.61
C GLY A 53 9.96 8.57 -17.83
N VAL A 54 9.31 9.23 -16.85
CA VAL A 54 8.22 8.63 -16.08
C VAL A 54 7.00 8.34 -16.98
N ALA A 55 6.68 9.25 -17.91
CA ALA A 55 5.57 9.07 -18.84
C ALA A 55 5.74 7.87 -19.78
N CYS A 56 6.97 7.54 -20.20
CA CYS A 56 7.27 6.40 -21.08
C CYS A 56 7.64 5.10 -20.35
N ASP A 57 7.93 5.15 -19.05
CA ASP A 57 8.38 3.96 -18.30
C ASP A 57 7.22 2.96 -18.12
N PRO A 58 7.37 1.70 -18.59
CA PRO A 58 6.34 0.67 -18.47
C PRO A 58 6.12 0.19 -17.03
N SER A 59 6.98 0.55 -16.09
CA SER A 59 6.85 0.23 -14.66
C SER A 59 6.10 1.31 -13.89
N THR A 60 5.74 2.43 -14.53
CA THR A 60 5.03 3.53 -13.88
C THR A 60 3.62 3.10 -13.48
N GLU A 61 3.25 3.39 -12.23
CA GLU A 61 1.93 3.01 -11.71
C GLU A 61 0.78 3.72 -12.46
N PRO A 62 -0.37 3.06 -12.65
CA PRO A 62 -1.51 3.64 -13.37
C PRO A 62 -1.96 4.99 -12.82
N ASP A 63 -1.99 5.16 -11.49
CA ASP A 63 -2.40 6.41 -10.85
C ASP A 63 -1.47 7.58 -11.20
N VAL A 64 -0.18 7.30 -11.34
CA VAL A 64 0.82 8.29 -11.78
C VAL A 64 0.59 8.67 -13.24
N LEU A 65 0.28 7.70 -14.11
CA LEU A 65 -0.03 7.98 -15.52
C LEU A 65 -1.29 8.86 -15.66
N TRP A 66 -2.33 8.59 -14.88
CA TRP A 66 -3.53 9.44 -14.81
C TRP A 66 -3.22 10.83 -14.27
N HIS A 67 -2.34 10.94 -13.28
CA HIS A 67 -1.89 12.22 -12.77
C HIS A 67 -1.14 13.04 -13.83
N ILE A 68 -0.23 12.41 -14.59
CA ILE A 68 0.44 13.04 -15.74
C ILE A 68 -0.58 13.53 -16.77
N ALA A 69 -1.55 12.68 -17.14
CA ALA A 69 -2.55 13.03 -18.14
C ALA A 69 -3.38 14.26 -17.74
N ARG A 70 -3.65 14.43 -16.45
CA ARG A 70 -4.46 15.56 -15.95
C ARG A 70 -3.64 16.83 -15.79
N GLU A 71 -2.45 16.73 -15.19
CA GLU A 71 -1.70 17.88 -14.70
C GLU A 71 -0.61 18.38 -15.67
N ALA A 72 -0.19 17.56 -16.65
CA ALA A 72 0.89 17.90 -17.58
C ALA A 72 0.48 17.68 -19.05
N PRO A 73 -0.29 18.62 -19.66
CA PRO A 73 -0.74 18.51 -21.05
C PRO A 73 0.38 18.28 -22.07
N GLU A 74 1.55 18.89 -21.85
CA GLU A 74 2.75 18.76 -22.67
C GLU A 74 3.37 17.37 -22.62
N LEU A 75 3.04 16.56 -21.61
CA LEU A 75 3.55 15.20 -21.46
C LEU A 75 2.62 14.13 -22.03
N ARG A 76 1.35 14.46 -22.32
CA ARG A 76 0.34 13.49 -22.76
C ARG A 76 0.73 12.69 -24.00
N MET A 77 1.41 13.32 -24.96
CA MET A 77 1.82 12.62 -26.18
C MET A 77 2.75 11.44 -25.90
N TRP A 78 3.52 11.49 -24.81
CA TRP A 78 4.46 10.43 -24.43
C TRP A 78 3.75 9.23 -23.79
N LEU A 79 2.56 9.43 -23.20
CA LEU A 79 1.75 8.34 -22.65
C LEU A 79 1.31 7.34 -23.71
N ILE A 80 1.19 7.77 -24.97
CA ILE A 80 0.79 6.92 -26.11
C ILE A 80 1.85 5.82 -26.38
N ALA A 81 3.11 6.09 -26.07
CA ALA A 81 4.20 5.11 -26.19
C ALA A 81 4.36 4.20 -24.95
N ASN A 82 3.61 4.46 -23.87
CA ASN A 82 3.72 3.69 -22.65
C ASN A 82 2.88 2.42 -22.73
N THR A 83 3.52 1.25 -22.67
CA THR A 83 2.83 -0.05 -22.77
C THR A 83 1.97 -0.39 -21.56
N ALA A 84 2.14 0.30 -20.43
CA ALA A 84 1.29 0.18 -19.25
C ALA A 84 0.07 1.12 -19.29
N ALA A 85 -0.03 2.02 -20.27
CA ALA A 85 -1.19 2.88 -20.43
C ALA A 85 -2.42 2.05 -20.80
N THR A 86 -3.48 2.19 -20.00
CA THR A 86 -4.73 1.45 -20.25
C THR A 86 -5.52 2.09 -21.42
N PRO A 87 -6.41 1.34 -22.07
CA PRO A 87 -7.27 1.88 -23.13
C PRO A 87 -8.07 3.11 -22.68
N GLU A 88 -8.59 3.11 -21.45
CA GLU A 88 -9.38 4.21 -20.89
C GLU A 88 -8.53 5.49 -20.72
N LEU A 89 -7.27 5.33 -20.33
CA LEU A 89 -6.33 6.44 -20.24
C LEU A 89 -6.02 7.02 -21.63
N LEU A 90 -5.78 6.16 -22.63
CA LEU A 90 -5.49 6.61 -23.99
C LEU A 90 -6.71 7.27 -24.64
N GLU A 91 -7.92 6.78 -24.37
CA GLU A 91 -9.16 7.43 -24.79
C GLU A 91 -9.28 8.83 -24.17
N PHE A 92 -9.05 8.96 -22.87
CA PHE A 92 -9.02 10.26 -22.21
C PHE A 92 -8.00 11.20 -22.85
N VAL A 93 -6.77 10.73 -23.12
CA VAL A 93 -5.72 11.51 -23.77
C VAL A 93 -6.13 11.95 -25.18
N ALA A 94 -6.76 11.08 -25.96
CA ALA A 94 -7.26 11.40 -27.30
C ALA A 94 -8.34 12.50 -27.26
N GLN A 95 -9.25 12.43 -26.29
CA GLN A 95 -10.32 13.43 -26.11
C GLN A 95 -9.80 14.76 -25.54
N ALA A 96 -8.94 14.70 -24.52
CA ALA A 96 -8.38 15.88 -23.87
C ALA A 96 -7.34 16.61 -24.74
N GLY A 97 -6.72 15.89 -25.68
CA GLY A 97 -5.70 16.42 -26.58
C GLY A 97 -4.44 16.90 -25.86
N GLY A 98 -3.64 17.71 -26.54
CA GLY A 98 -2.37 18.24 -26.04
C GLY A 98 -1.38 18.47 -27.18
N PRO A 99 -0.27 19.17 -26.92
CA PRO A 99 0.78 19.32 -27.92
C PRO A 99 1.27 17.95 -28.42
N GLY A 100 1.21 17.72 -29.73
CA GLY A 100 1.72 16.50 -30.36
C GLY A 100 0.86 15.24 -30.22
N VAL A 101 -0.22 15.25 -29.42
CA VAL A 101 -1.05 14.05 -29.13
C VAL A 101 -1.61 13.42 -30.41
N LYS A 102 -2.24 14.23 -31.27
CA LYS A 102 -2.80 13.73 -32.54
C LYS A 102 -1.73 13.03 -33.39
N ARG A 103 -0.58 13.70 -33.59
CA ARG A 103 0.53 13.17 -34.37
C ARG A 103 1.07 11.87 -33.78
N ALA A 104 1.18 11.78 -32.46
CA ALA A 104 1.66 10.58 -31.80
C ALA A 104 0.72 9.39 -32.00
N PHE A 105 -0.61 9.60 -31.97
CA PHE A 105 -1.57 8.57 -32.34
C PHE A 105 -1.47 8.18 -33.82
N ASP A 106 -1.35 9.14 -34.74
CA ASP A 106 -1.17 8.85 -36.16
C ASP A 106 0.03 7.91 -36.39
N VAL A 107 1.16 8.18 -35.73
CA VAL A 107 2.38 7.33 -35.79
C VAL A 107 2.14 5.94 -35.16
N LEU A 108 1.43 5.85 -34.04
CA LEU A 108 1.09 4.57 -33.40
C LEU A 108 0.24 3.71 -34.34
N PHE A 109 -0.79 4.29 -34.96
CA PHE A 109 -1.66 3.57 -35.89
C PHE A 109 -0.89 3.09 -37.14
N GLU A 110 -0.05 3.94 -37.73
CA GLU A 110 0.81 3.57 -38.86
C GLU A 110 1.71 2.38 -38.50
N SER A 111 2.34 2.40 -37.32
CA SER A 111 3.17 1.29 -36.83
C SER A 111 2.38 -0.02 -36.70
N MET A 112 1.15 0.02 -36.17
CA MET A 112 0.33 -1.17 -36.01
C MET A 112 -0.15 -1.74 -37.35
N GLU A 113 -0.42 -0.89 -38.35
CA GLU A 113 -0.76 -1.31 -39.71
C GLU A 113 0.42 -2.01 -40.39
N ASP A 114 1.64 -1.50 -40.19
CA ASP A 114 2.85 -2.12 -40.71
C ASP A 114 3.16 -3.47 -40.03
N ASP A 115 2.96 -3.58 -38.71
CA ASP A 115 3.07 -4.84 -37.97
C ASP A 115 2.03 -5.87 -38.47
N ALA A 116 0.79 -5.45 -38.73
CA ALA A 116 -0.24 -6.32 -39.27
C ALA A 116 0.09 -6.80 -40.69
N ARG A 117 0.67 -5.94 -41.53
CA ARG A 117 1.11 -6.31 -42.89
C ARG A 117 2.26 -7.30 -42.87
N THR A 118 3.24 -7.10 -41.99
CA THR A 118 4.40 -8.00 -41.85
C THR A 118 4.02 -9.35 -41.25
N ALA A 119 2.98 -9.43 -40.43
CA ALA A 119 2.48 -10.71 -39.90
C ALA A 119 1.71 -11.56 -40.93
N ALA A 120 1.32 -10.99 -42.08
CA ALA A 120 0.49 -11.64 -43.10
C ALA A 120 1.26 -12.27 -44.27
N VAL A 121 2.61 -12.17 -44.27
CA VAL A 121 3.53 -12.75 -45.28
C VAL A 121 4.28 -13.94 -44.72
#